data_AF-A0A932LJA9-F1
#
_entry.id   AF-A0A932LJA9-F1
#
_cell.length_a   1.000
_cell.length_b   1.000
_cell.length_c   1.000
_cell.angle_alpha   90.00
_cell.angle_beta   90.00
_cell.angle_gamma   90.00
#
_symmetry.space_group_name_H-M   'P 1'
#
loop_
_entity.id
_entity.type
_entity.pdbx_description
1 polymer ?
#
loop_
_entity_poly.entity_id
_entity_poly.type
_entity_poly.pdbx_seq_one_letter_code
_entity_poly.pdbx_strand_id
1 'polypeptide(L)'
;MAYVADLVNERGSVLYSGPAIVIEAVNPAESLKLGKSLSPDDTAELERLKLDGHKLRSGDRNHTLDPTLESCRATQLYRTVLHEIGHWVDFLEKVERPSTRADGNLENDAYAGLLNRYHSRPDAEKEHFAHRYAERLRKHLIAIGAIPFERVLDHDQSTRDGLSLREFLPNI
;
A
#
# COMPACT_ATOMS: atom_id res chain seq x y z
N MET A 1 -4.25 1.68 -6.48
CA MET A 1 -5.59 2.14 -7.00
C MET A 1 -6.06 3.30 -6.13
N ALA A 2 -6.42 4.48 -6.67
CA ALA A 2 -6.86 5.62 -5.84
C ALA A 2 -8.35 5.49 -5.52
N TYR A 3 -8.67 4.92 -4.36
CA TYR A 3 -10.05 4.74 -3.93
C TYR A 3 -10.58 6.07 -3.38
N VAL A 4 -11.81 6.43 -3.74
CA VAL A 4 -12.62 7.28 -2.85
C VAL A 4 -13.34 6.35 -1.91
N ALA A 5 -13.26 6.63 -0.62
CA ALA A 5 -14.04 5.92 0.36
C ALA A 5 -14.77 6.93 1.24
N ASP A 6 -16.01 6.58 1.57
CA ASP A 6 -16.73 7.20 2.67
C ASP A 6 -16.49 6.37 3.92
N LEU A 7 -15.86 6.96 4.92
CA LEU A 7 -15.82 6.39 6.25
C LEU A 7 -17.13 6.74 6.95
N VAL A 8 -17.95 5.74 7.26
CA VAL A 8 -19.25 5.93 7.90
C VAL A 8 -19.22 5.50 9.37
N ASN A 9 -20.06 6.12 10.20
CA ASN A 9 -20.30 5.63 11.56
C ASN A 9 -21.29 4.46 11.58
N GLU A 10 -21.53 3.88 12.76
CA GLU A 10 -22.49 2.78 12.98
C GLU A 10 -23.92 3.09 12.53
N ARG A 11 -24.28 4.37 12.38
CA ARG A 11 -25.59 4.83 11.92
C ARG A 11 -25.63 5.14 10.42
N GLY A 12 -24.56 4.83 9.68
CA GLY A 12 -24.43 5.07 8.25
C GLY A 12 -24.20 6.53 7.86
N SER A 13 -23.92 7.43 8.81
CA SER A 13 -23.57 8.81 8.49
C SER A 13 -22.10 8.90 8.08
N VAL A 14 -21.82 9.59 6.98
CA VAL A 14 -20.45 9.84 6.51
C VAL A 14 -19.71 10.73 7.51
N LEU A 15 -18.62 10.20 8.07
CA LEU A 15 -17.67 10.90 8.93
C LEU A 15 -16.59 11.59 8.10
N TYR A 16 -16.08 10.91 7.08
CA TYR A 16 -15.07 11.41 6.17
C TYR A 16 -15.35 10.90 4.76
N SER A 17 -15.07 11.72 3.76
CA SER A 17 -15.15 11.36 2.33
C SER A 17 -13.91 11.88 1.64
N GLY A 18 -13.27 11.04 0.83
CA GLY A 18 -12.11 11.46 0.06
C GLY A 18 -11.19 10.30 -0.36
N PRO A 19 -9.98 10.63 -0.83
CA PRO A 19 -8.97 9.64 -1.19
C PRO A 19 -8.64 8.75 0.01
N ALA A 20 -8.63 7.44 -0.24
CA ALA A 20 -8.32 6.43 0.75
C ALA A 20 -7.13 5.58 0.27
N ILE A 21 -6.17 5.37 1.19
CA ILE A 21 -5.13 4.37 1.04
C ILE A 21 -5.65 3.11 1.73
N VAL A 22 -5.85 2.06 0.94
CA VAL A 22 -6.30 0.76 1.43
C VAL A 22 -5.10 -0.18 1.42
N ILE A 23 -4.88 -0.88 2.53
CA ILE A 23 -3.80 -1.85 2.68
C ILE A 23 -4.42 -3.15 3.17
N GLU A 24 -4.11 -4.25 2.51
CA GLU A 24 -4.60 -5.56 2.91
C GLU A 24 -3.89 -6.04 4.17
N ALA A 25 -4.66 -6.62 5.09
CA ALA A 25 -4.11 -7.31 6.25
C ALA A 25 -3.37 -8.57 5.80
N VAL A 26 -2.24 -8.86 6.44
CA VAL A 26 -1.43 -10.06 6.17
C VAL A 26 -1.38 -10.89 7.43
N ASN A 27 -1.62 -12.20 7.29
CA ASN A 27 -1.43 -13.16 8.36
C ASN A 27 0.03 -13.66 8.35
N PRO A 28 0.88 -13.26 9.32
CA PRO A 28 2.28 -13.72 9.35
C PRO A 28 2.42 -15.21 9.70
N ALA A 29 1.35 -15.89 10.13
CA ALA A 29 1.38 -17.33 10.38
C ALA A 29 1.13 -18.18 9.12
N GLU A 30 0.71 -17.56 8.00
CA GLU A 30 0.41 -18.27 6.76
C GLU A 30 1.51 -18.08 5.72
N SER A 31 1.94 -19.17 5.10
CA SER A 31 2.93 -19.11 4.04
C SER A 31 2.35 -18.50 2.76
N LEU A 32 3.08 -17.58 2.14
CA LEU A 32 2.73 -17.05 0.82
C LEU A 32 3.25 -18.02 -0.26
N LYS A 33 2.36 -18.50 -1.13
CA LYS A 33 2.73 -19.44 -2.20
C LYS A 33 2.64 -18.75 -3.55
N LEU A 34 3.78 -18.62 -4.21
CA LEU A 34 3.85 -18.24 -5.61
C LEU A 34 3.96 -19.52 -6.46
N GLY A 35 3.28 -19.55 -7.61
CA GLY A 35 3.23 -20.70 -8.50
C GLY A 35 4.62 -21.11 -9.01
N LYS A 36 4.78 -22.35 -9.50
CA LYS A 36 6.09 -22.85 -9.98
C LYS A 36 6.66 -22.08 -11.18
N SER A 37 5.79 -21.57 -12.04
CA SER A 37 6.18 -20.77 -13.20
C SER A 37 5.76 -19.34 -12.95
N LEU A 38 6.73 -18.44 -12.89
CA LEU A 38 6.49 -17.01 -12.65
C LEU A 38 6.50 -16.25 -13.96
N SER A 39 5.59 -15.28 -14.10
CA SER A 39 5.71 -14.25 -15.11
C SER A 39 6.91 -13.32 -14.79
N PRO A 40 7.34 -12.47 -15.72
CA PRO A 40 8.35 -11.45 -15.43
C PRO A 40 7.96 -10.55 -14.24
N ASP A 41 6.68 -10.18 -14.14
CA ASP A 41 6.16 -9.34 -13.05
C ASP A 41 6.17 -10.09 -11.71
N ASP A 42 5.75 -11.36 -11.70
CA ASP A 42 5.80 -12.19 -10.49
C ASP A 42 7.25 -12.47 -10.05
N THR A 43 8.17 -12.58 -11.00
CA THR A 43 9.60 -12.72 -10.71
C THR A 43 10.14 -11.46 -10.04
N ALA A 44 9.78 -10.28 -10.56
CA ALA A 44 10.14 -9.01 -9.94
C ALA A 44 9.52 -8.87 -8.54
N GLU A 45 8.26 -9.31 -8.35
CA GLU A 45 7.63 -9.29 -7.04
C GLU A 45 8.28 -10.25 -6.05
N LEU A 46 8.65 -11.47 -6.48
CA LEU A 46 9.40 -12.40 -5.64
C LEU A 46 10.73 -11.79 -5.16
N GLU A 47 11.47 -11.12 -6.04
CA GLU A 47 12.71 -10.46 -5.64
C GLU A 47 12.46 -9.29 -4.69
N ARG A 48 11.39 -8.50 -4.89
CA ARG A 48 10.98 -7.46 -3.94
C ARG A 48 10.62 -8.03 -2.57
N LEU A 49 9.89 -9.14 -2.52
CA LEU A 49 9.55 -9.82 -1.27
C LEU A 49 10.81 -10.33 -0.55
N LYS A 50 11.78 -10.88 -1.28
CA LYS A 50 13.08 -11.26 -0.70
C LYS A 50 13.83 -10.06 -0.12
N LEU A 51 13.80 -8.91 -0.81
CA LEU A 51 14.39 -7.65 -0.32
C LEU A 51 13.67 -7.07 0.91
N ASP A 52 12.39 -7.37 1.08
CA ASP A 52 11.65 -7.04 2.29
C ASP A 52 11.93 -8.00 3.44
N GLY A 53 12.71 -9.07 3.21
CA GLY A 53 13.15 -10.02 4.22
C GLY A 53 12.36 -11.34 4.25
N HIS A 54 11.45 -11.57 3.31
CA HIS A 54 10.73 -12.84 3.21
C HIS A 54 11.69 -13.97 2.82
N LYS A 55 11.62 -15.10 3.53
CA LYS A 55 12.53 -16.23 3.31
C LYS A 55 11.86 -17.29 2.44
N LEU A 56 12.57 -17.71 1.39
CA LEU A 56 12.13 -18.82 0.54
C LEU A 56 12.33 -20.15 1.26
N ARG A 57 11.28 -20.96 1.29
CA ARG A 57 11.33 -22.32 1.80
C ARG A 57 12.18 -23.18 0.86
N SER A 58 13.21 -23.81 1.41
CA SER A 58 14.09 -24.70 0.65
C SER A 58 13.38 -26.00 0.30
N GLY A 59 13.65 -26.53 -0.90
CA GLY A 59 13.15 -27.84 -1.34
C GLY A 59 11.67 -27.88 -1.77
N ASP A 60 10.98 -26.74 -1.81
CA ASP A 60 9.64 -26.66 -2.37
C ASP A 60 9.68 -26.56 -3.91
N ARG A 61 8.75 -27.26 -4.57
CA ARG A 61 8.55 -27.16 -6.02
C ARG A 61 7.87 -25.86 -6.43
N ASN A 62 7.19 -25.21 -5.48
CA ASN A 62 6.63 -23.88 -5.61
C ASN A 62 7.53 -22.84 -4.93
N HIS A 63 7.35 -21.57 -5.28
CA HIS A 63 8.03 -20.47 -4.62
C HIS A 63 7.26 -20.10 -3.34
N THR A 64 7.44 -20.88 -2.29
CA THR A 64 6.80 -20.63 -0.98
C THR A 64 7.69 -19.77 -0.10
N LEU A 65 7.13 -18.67 0.38
CA LEU A 65 7.75 -17.74 1.31
C LEU A 65 7.13 -17.92 2.70
N ASP A 66 7.98 -17.97 3.72
CA ASP A 66 7.57 -18.00 5.11
C ASP A 66 7.70 -16.58 5.67
N PRO A 67 6.59 -15.83 5.83
CA PRO A 67 6.63 -14.47 6.33
C PRO A 67 7.01 -14.43 7.81
N THR A 68 7.63 -13.34 8.22
CA THR A 68 7.76 -12.94 9.63
C THR A 68 7.02 -11.64 9.85
N LEU A 69 6.79 -11.28 11.12
CA LEU A 69 6.20 -9.98 11.43
C LEU A 69 7.02 -8.83 10.80
N GLU A 70 8.34 -8.93 10.82
CA GLU A 70 9.26 -7.93 10.26
C GLU A 70 9.15 -7.85 8.73
N SER A 71 9.08 -8.98 8.03
CA SER A 71 8.96 -8.98 6.57
C SER A 71 7.59 -8.50 6.11
N CYS A 72 6.51 -8.87 6.82
CA CYS A 72 5.17 -8.32 6.62
C CYS A 72 5.15 -6.80 6.81
N ARG A 73 5.75 -6.30 7.90
CA ARG A 73 5.87 -4.86 8.16
C ARG A 73 6.66 -4.15 7.06
N ALA A 74 7.77 -4.74 6.61
CA ALA A 74 8.57 -4.17 5.55
C ALA A 74 7.78 -4.06 4.24
N THR A 75 7.06 -5.11 3.86
CA THR A 75 6.19 -5.09 2.68
C THR A 75 5.06 -4.07 2.83
N GLN A 76 4.25 -4.15 3.89
CA GLN A 76 3.09 -3.28 4.04
C GLN A 76 3.50 -1.80 4.22
N LEU A 77 4.34 -1.51 5.22
CA LEU A 77 4.59 -0.13 5.68
C LEU A 77 5.67 0.56 4.86
N TYR A 78 6.71 -0.16 4.42
CA TYR A 78 7.88 0.44 3.78
C TYR A 78 7.88 0.28 2.27
N ARG A 79 6.93 -0.47 1.70
CA ARG A 79 6.77 -0.63 0.25
C ARG A 79 5.34 -0.35 -0.24
N THR A 80 4.34 -1.09 0.23
CA THR A 80 2.95 -0.97 -0.25
C THR A 80 2.36 0.41 0.05
N VAL A 81 2.48 0.91 1.29
CA VAL A 81 2.05 2.29 1.64
C VAL A 81 2.67 3.32 0.70
N LEU A 82 3.99 3.24 0.49
CA LEU A 82 4.70 4.21 -0.35
C LEU A 82 4.30 4.10 -1.83
N HIS A 83 3.93 2.89 -2.27
CA HIS A 83 3.42 2.63 -3.61
C HIS A 83 2.02 3.21 -3.82
N GLU A 84 1.09 3.03 -2.87
CA GLU A 84 -0.23 3.66 -2.94
C GLU A 84 -0.15 5.19 -2.88
N ILE A 85 0.76 5.75 -2.07
CA ILE A 85 1.08 7.19 -2.12
C ILE A 85 1.61 7.58 -3.51
N GLY A 86 2.41 6.72 -4.14
CA GLY A 86 2.89 6.92 -5.50
C GLY A 86 1.77 7.04 -6.53
N HIS A 87 0.75 6.17 -6.46
CA HIS A 87 -0.46 6.31 -7.29
C HIS A 87 -1.20 7.62 -7.04
N TRP A 88 -1.34 8.02 -5.77
CA TRP A 88 -1.98 9.28 -5.43
C TRP A 88 -1.23 10.49 -6.01
N VAL A 89 0.11 10.51 -5.90
CA VAL A 89 0.94 11.56 -6.48
C VAL A 89 0.82 11.60 -8.00
N ASP A 90 0.79 10.44 -8.66
CA ASP A 90 0.58 10.34 -10.11
C ASP A 90 -0.78 10.93 -10.52
N PHE A 91 -1.85 10.61 -9.79
CA PHE A 91 -3.18 11.20 -9.98
C PHE A 91 -3.14 12.73 -9.86
N LEU A 92 -2.54 13.25 -8.79
CA LEU A 92 -2.42 14.69 -8.56
C LEU A 92 -1.67 15.39 -9.69
N GLU A 93 -0.55 14.83 -10.13
CA GLU A 93 0.33 15.45 -11.12
C GLU A 93 -0.21 15.37 -12.54
N LYS A 94 -0.88 14.27 -12.89
CA LYS A 94 -1.29 13.99 -14.27
C LYS A 94 -2.74 14.31 -14.56
N VAL A 95 -3.59 14.42 -13.53
CA VAL A 95 -5.04 14.58 -13.70
C VAL A 95 -5.57 15.77 -12.92
N GLU A 96 -5.43 15.79 -11.59
CA GLU A 96 -6.07 16.83 -10.77
C GLU A 96 -5.51 18.23 -11.06
N ARG A 97 -4.20 18.43 -10.83
CA ARG A 97 -3.57 19.76 -10.97
C ARG A 97 -3.63 20.31 -12.41
N PRO A 98 -3.46 19.51 -13.48
CA PRO A 98 -3.65 20.00 -14.84
C PRO A 98 -5.08 20.47 -15.11
N SER A 99 -6.09 19.78 -14.58
CA SER A 99 -7.51 20.13 -14.79
C SER A 99 -7.86 21.45 -14.12
N THR A 100 -7.33 21.73 -12.93
CA THR A 100 -7.51 23.02 -12.24
C THR A 100 -6.85 24.20 -12.97
N ARG A 101 -5.82 23.94 -13.80
CA ARG A 101 -5.06 24.99 -14.51
C ARG A 101 -5.61 25.30 -15.90
N ALA A 102 -6.25 24.33 -16.55
CA ALA A 102 -6.74 24.45 -17.92
C ALA A 102 -8.07 25.22 -17.99
N ASP A 103 -8.95 25.01 -17.02
CA ASP A 103 -10.29 25.60 -17.02
C ASP A 103 -10.38 26.67 -15.92
N GLY A 104 -10.33 27.94 -16.31
CA GLY A 104 -10.64 29.08 -15.41
C GLY A 104 -12.07 29.09 -14.84
N ASN A 105 -12.83 27.99 -14.99
CA ASN A 105 -14.13 27.73 -14.41
C ASN A 105 -14.01 26.51 -13.49
N LEU A 106 -13.91 26.78 -12.19
CA LEU A 106 -13.62 25.87 -11.08
C LEU A 106 -14.66 24.75 -10.80
N GLU A 107 -15.61 24.46 -11.70
CA GLU A 107 -16.80 23.65 -11.33
C GLU A 107 -17.09 22.37 -12.15
N ASN A 108 -16.41 22.07 -13.26
CA ASN A 108 -16.98 21.07 -14.20
C ASN A 108 -16.38 19.67 -14.26
N ASP A 109 -15.26 19.39 -13.60
CA ASP A 109 -14.85 18.00 -13.41
C ASP A 109 -15.22 17.55 -12.00
N ALA A 110 -16.47 17.10 -11.86
CA ALA A 110 -16.86 16.26 -10.73
C ALA A 110 -15.77 15.21 -10.50
N TYR A 111 -15.42 14.91 -9.25
CA TYR A 111 -14.30 14.02 -8.91
C TYR A 111 -14.34 12.69 -9.69
N ALA A 112 -15.53 12.16 -9.99
CA ALA A 112 -15.74 10.99 -10.85
C ALA A 112 -15.11 11.14 -12.26
N GLY A 113 -15.19 12.32 -12.88
CA GLY A 113 -14.58 12.63 -14.17
C GLY A 113 -13.05 12.68 -14.12
N LEU A 114 -12.47 13.19 -13.03
CA LEU A 114 -11.02 13.10 -12.77
C LEU A 114 -10.61 11.63 -12.64
N LEU A 115 -11.33 10.88 -11.83
CA LEU A 115 -11.03 9.47 -11.59
C LEU A 115 -11.10 8.63 -12.89
N ASN A 116 -12.11 8.88 -13.74
CA ASN A 116 -12.22 8.24 -15.05
C ASN A 116 -11.03 8.53 -15.96
N ARG A 117 -10.54 9.77 -15.99
CA ARG A 117 -9.33 10.14 -16.75
C ARG A 117 -8.07 9.48 -16.22
N TYR A 118 -7.98 9.27 -14.92
CA TYR A 118 -6.88 8.51 -14.33
C TYR A 118 -6.96 7.03 -14.69
N HIS A 119 -8.14 6.42 -14.60
CA HIS A 119 -8.31 5.00 -14.94
C HIS A 119 -8.12 4.70 -16.42
N SER A 120 -8.40 5.65 -17.31
CA SER A 120 -8.17 5.46 -18.76
C SER A 120 -6.69 5.46 -19.16
N ARG A 121 -5.78 5.89 -18.27
CA ARG A 121 -4.34 5.79 -18.51
C ARG A 121 -3.86 4.33 -18.43
N PRO A 122 -2.83 3.94 -19.21
CA PRO A 122 -2.29 2.58 -19.19
C PRO A 122 -1.88 2.14 -17.78
N ASP A 123 -2.31 0.95 -17.36
CA ASP A 123 -1.98 0.40 -16.04
C ASP A 123 -0.48 0.28 -15.85
N ALA A 124 0.24 -0.25 -16.85
CA ALA A 124 1.70 -0.35 -16.80
C ALA A 124 2.40 1.00 -16.56
N GLU A 125 1.86 2.12 -17.06
CA GLU A 125 2.43 3.45 -16.80
C GLU A 125 2.24 3.85 -15.33
N LYS A 126 1.02 3.67 -14.82
CA LYS A 126 0.65 3.99 -13.43
C LYS A 126 1.44 3.15 -12.43
N GLU A 127 1.55 1.85 -12.66
CA GLU A 127 2.31 0.91 -11.84
C GLU A 127 3.80 1.24 -11.81
N HIS A 128 4.40 1.51 -12.98
CA HIS A 128 5.80 1.91 -13.06
C HIS A 128 6.07 3.23 -12.34
N PHE A 129 5.15 4.21 -12.43
CA PHE A 129 5.29 5.44 -11.67
C PHE A 129 5.29 5.17 -10.16
N ALA A 130 4.28 4.43 -9.67
CA ALA A 130 4.11 4.13 -8.26
C ALA A 130 5.30 3.36 -7.69
N HIS A 131 5.80 2.34 -8.38
CA HIS A 131 7.02 1.63 -8.00
C HIS A 131 8.24 2.55 -7.92
N ARG A 132 8.52 3.35 -8.96
CA ARG A 132 9.67 4.27 -8.94
C ARG A 132 9.57 5.30 -7.83
N TYR A 133 8.37 5.83 -7.59
CA TYR A 133 8.11 6.77 -6.50
C TYR A 133 8.40 6.11 -5.15
N ALA A 134 7.83 4.93 -4.92
CA ALA A 134 8.01 4.17 -3.68
C ALA A 134 9.48 3.83 -3.42
N GLU A 135 10.21 3.35 -4.42
CA GLU A 135 11.64 3.03 -4.28
C GLU A 135 12.48 4.25 -3.94
N ARG A 136 12.25 5.38 -4.62
CA ARG A 136 12.96 6.63 -4.35
C ARG A 136 12.68 7.13 -2.94
N LEU A 137 11.41 7.14 -2.53
CA LEU A 137 11.02 7.60 -1.20
C LEU A 137 11.54 6.65 -0.12
N ARG A 138 11.45 5.33 -0.32
CA ARG A 138 12.01 4.31 0.59
C ARG A 138 13.50 4.53 0.79
N LYS A 139 14.27 4.70 -0.28
CA LYS A 139 15.72 4.99 -0.20
C LYS A 139 16.01 6.24 0.62
N HIS A 140 15.24 7.30 0.40
CA HIS A 140 15.38 8.54 1.15
C HIS A 140 15.06 8.34 2.64
N LEU A 141 13.93 7.70 2.97
CA LEU A 141 13.52 7.44 4.35
C LEU A 141 14.52 6.54 5.10
N ILE A 142 15.13 5.56 4.42
CA ILE A 142 16.23 4.77 4.98
C ILE A 142 17.46 5.65 5.24
N ALA A 143 17.84 6.49 4.28
CA ALA A 143 19.03 7.33 4.39
C ALA A 143 18.96 8.33 5.55
N ILE A 144 17.75 8.79 5.90
CA ILE A 144 17.53 9.69 7.04
C ILE A 144 17.19 8.95 8.35
N GLY A 145 17.18 7.61 8.34
CA GLY A 145 16.85 6.79 9.52
C GLY A 145 15.38 6.83 9.95
N ALA A 146 14.47 7.26 9.07
CA ALA A 146 13.04 7.29 9.35
C ALA A 146 12.38 5.90 9.24
N ILE A 147 12.93 5.01 8.41
CA ILE A 147 12.54 3.60 8.35
C ILE A 147 13.79 2.71 8.38
N PRO A 148 13.72 1.52 9.02
CA PRO A 148 12.58 1.03 9.79
C PRO A 148 12.38 1.83 11.09
N PHE A 149 11.13 1.88 11.56
CA PHE A 149 10.80 2.44 12.87
C PHE A 149 10.26 1.36 13.81
N GLU A 150 10.45 1.60 15.11
CA GLU A 150 9.99 0.71 16.17
C GLU A 150 8.47 0.55 16.17
N ARG A 151 8.01 -0.63 16.59
CA ARG A 151 6.57 -0.88 16.67
C ARG A 151 5.97 -0.05 17.81
N VAL A 152 4.98 0.77 17.47
CA VAL A 152 4.18 1.49 18.47
C VAL A 152 3.01 0.59 18.88
N LEU A 153 2.91 0.32 20.18
CA LEU A 153 1.77 -0.36 20.79
C LEU A 153 1.14 0.58 21.80
N ASP A 154 0.00 1.15 21.42
CA ASP A 154 -0.77 2.02 22.29
C ASP A 154 -1.85 1.20 23.01
N HIS A 155 -1.57 0.82 24.26
CA HIS A 155 -2.48 0.08 25.10
C HIS A 155 -3.80 0.83 25.33
N ASP A 156 -3.73 2.14 25.58
CA ASP A 156 -4.87 2.95 25.99
C ASP A 156 -5.78 3.24 24.79
N GLN A 157 -5.22 3.49 23.61
CA GLN A 157 -5.99 3.58 22.37
C GLN A 157 -6.59 2.23 21.99
N SER A 158 -5.80 1.15 22.03
CA SER A 158 -6.30 -0.20 21.70
C SER A 158 -7.47 -0.61 22.60
N THR A 159 -7.36 -0.36 23.91
CA THR A 159 -8.46 -0.63 24.86
C THR A 159 -9.70 0.21 24.56
N ARG A 160 -9.53 1.49 24.21
CA ARG A 160 -10.66 2.36 23.81
C ARG A 160 -11.35 1.88 22.54
N ASP A 161 -10.60 1.31 21.61
CA ASP A 161 -11.10 0.78 20.35
C ASP A 161 -11.66 -0.66 20.49
N GLY A 162 -11.69 -1.21 21.72
CA GLY A 162 -12.17 -2.57 21.99
C GLY A 162 -11.24 -3.68 21.51
N LEU A 163 -9.96 -3.36 21.26
CA LEU A 163 -8.95 -4.25 20.74
C LEU A 163 -8.06 -4.79 21.88
N SER A 164 -7.65 -6.05 21.78
CA SER A 164 -6.76 -6.69 22.75
C SER A 164 -5.32 -6.63 22.28
N LEU A 165 -4.39 -6.17 23.12
CA LEU A 165 -2.96 -6.19 22.76
C LEU A 165 -2.44 -7.58 22.40
N ARG A 166 -3.06 -8.66 22.92
CA ARG A 166 -2.69 -10.03 22.58
C ARG A 166 -2.90 -10.33 21.10
N GLU A 167 -3.84 -9.67 20.44
CA GLU A 167 -4.12 -9.82 19.00
C GLU A 167 -2.98 -9.27 18.13
N PHE A 168 -2.14 -8.40 18.70
CA PHE A 168 -1.00 -7.79 18.00
C PHE A 168 0.33 -8.40 18.42
N LEU A 169 0.37 -9.25 19.43
CA LEU A 169 1.60 -9.92 19.88
C LEU A 169 1.74 -11.26 19.13
N PRO A 170 2.97 -11.69 18.80
CA PRO A 170 3.19 -13.05 18.32
C PRO A 170 2.62 -14.04 19.33
N ASN A 171 1.90 -15.08 18.86
CA ASN A 171 1.50 -16.18 19.71
C ASN A 171 2.78 -16.84 20.28
N ILE A 172 3.00 -16.74 21.59
CA ILE A 172 4.07 -17.42 22.32
C ILE A 172 3.58 -18.83 22.69
#